data_AF-A0A1T4Q1I4-F1
#
_entry.id   AF-A0A1T4Q1I4-F1
#
_cell.length_a   1.000
_cell.length_b   1.000
_cell.length_c   1.000
_cell.angle_alpha   90.00
_cell.angle_beta   90.00
_cell.angle_gamma   90.00
#
_symmetry.space_group_name_H-M   'P 1'
#
loop_
_entity.id
_entity.type
_entity.pdbx_description
1 polymer ?
#
loop_
_entity_poly.entity_id
_entity_poly.type
_entity_poly.pdbx_seq_one_letter_code
_entity_poly.pdbx_strand_id
1 'polypeptide(L)'
;MTNTAKFRINAEEIRLTNNRRMLIAGMNWVTERLENRRFALSASEVDRLNRPLENIQNRLAEINDRLMDIQIQKREITFRVSFPNMEKDSERKSCIVWKT
;
A
#
# COMPACT_ATOMS: atom_id res chain seq x y z
N MET A 1 68.69 -33.47 10.09
CA MET A 1 67.98 -33.33 8.80
C MET A 1 66.92 -32.24 8.96
N THR A 2 67.25 -31.00 8.64
CA THR A 2 66.35 -29.85 8.81
C THR A 2 65.50 -29.69 7.57
N ASN A 3 64.20 -29.87 7.76
CA ASN A 3 63.16 -29.78 6.76
C ASN A 3 63.00 -28.33 6.30
N THR A 4 63.86 -27.87 5.39
CA THR A 4 63.78 -26.53 4.78
C THR A 4 63.05 -26.58 3.45
N ALA A 5 61.87 -27.21 3.42
CA ALA A 5 60.84 -26.86 2.44
C ALA A 5 60.30 -25.47 2.81
N LYS A 6 61.15 -24.46 2.62
CA LYS A 6 60.82 -23.03 2.77
C LYS A 6 59.59 -22.78 1.91
N PHE A 7 58.52 -22.32 2.55
CA PHE A 7 57.37 -21.70 1.90
C PHE A 7 57.88 -20.65 0.90
N ARG A 8 58.03 -21.03 -0.37
CA ARG A 8 58.26 -20.08 -1.46
C ARG A 8 56.92 -19.42 -1.72
N ILE A 9 56.66 -18.36 -0.96
CA ILE A 9 55.52 -17.48 -1.19
C ILE A 9 55.73 -16.85 -2.57
N ASN A 10 54.90 -17.24 -3.53
CA ASN A 10 54.91 -16.65 -4.85
C ASN A 10 54.29 -15.24 -4.75
N ALA A 11 55.13 -14.20 -4.84
CA ALA A 11 54.70 -12.81 -4.71
C ALA A 11 53.59 -12.45 -5.73
N GLU A 12 53.62 -13.08 -6.90
CA GLU A 12 52.61 -12.87 -7.93
C GLU A 12 51.26 -13.47 -7.54
N GLU A 13 51.25 -14.62 -6.86
CA GLU A 13 50.04 -15.26 -6.37
C GLU A 13 49.36 -14.45 -5.25
N ILE A 14 50.17 -13.83 -4.37
CA ILE A 14 49.66 -12.87 -3.38
C ILE A 14 49.07 -11.64 -4.06
N ARG A 15 49.76 -11.08 -5.05
CA ARG A 15 49.30 -9.90 -5.79
C ARG A 15 47.97 -10.16 -6.48
N LEU A 16 47.85 -11.29 -7.16
CA LEU A 16 46.61 -11.73 -7.81
C LEU A 16 45.48 -11.96 -6.81
N THR A 17 45.79 -12.57 -5.67
CA THR A 17 44.81 -12.78 -4.59
C THR A 17 44.30 -11.46 -4.02
N ASN A 18 45.19 -10.49 -3.80
CA ASN A 18 44.82 -9.17 -3.31
C ASN A 18 43.98 -8.39 -4.33
N ASN A 19 44.37 -8.41 -5.61
CA ASN A 19 43.59 -7.79 -6.68
C ASN A 19 42.18 -8.40 -6.77
N ARG A 20 42.08 -9.73 -6.66
CA ARG A 20 40.79 -10.42 -6.64
C ARG A 20 39.93 -10.00 -5.45
N ARG A 21 40.51 -9.86 -4.25
CA ARG A 21 39.79 -9.38 -3.06
C ARG A 21 39.29 -7.95 -3.22
N MET A 22 40.12 -7.06 -3.77
CA MET A 22 39.72 -5.69 -4.06
C MET A 22 38.58 -5.62 -5.09
N LEU A 23 38.64 -6.45 -6.14
CA LEU A 23 37.58 -6.54 -7.12
C LEU A 23 36.26 -7.02 -6.50
N ILE A 24 36.31 -8.08 -5.68
CA ILE A 24 35.13 -8.59 -4.97
C ILE A 24 34.54 -7.52 -4.05
N ALA A 25 35.37 -6.81 -3.28
CA ALA A 25 34.91 -5.73 -2.42
C ALA A 25 34.23 -4.60 -3.23
N GLY A 26 34.82 -4.23 -4.36
CA GLY A 26 34.24 -3.26 -5.29
C GLY A 26 32.89 -3.71 -5.84
N MET A 27 32.76 -4.98 -6.25
CA MET A 27 31.51 -5.55 -6.74
C MET A 27 30.44 -5.56 -5.64
N ASN A 28 30.78 -5.97 -4.42
CA ASN A 28 29.85 -5.99 -3.30
C ASN A 28 29.30 -4.59 -2.99
N TRP A 29 30.15 -3.57 -3.01
CA TRP A 29 29.72 -2.17 -2.81
C TRP A 29 28.75 -1.69 -3.89
N VAL A 30 29.02 -2.03 -5.16
CA VAL A 30 28.11 -1.69 -6.27
C VAL A 30 26.77 -2.41 -6.11
N THR A 31 26.79 -3.70 -5.76
CA THR A 31 25.57 -4.49 -5.52
C THR A 31 24.73 -3.88 -4.41
N GLU A 32 25.32 -3.60 -3.25
CA GLU A 32 24.63 -2.96 -2.12
C GLU A 32 24.03 -1.60 -2.53
N ARG A 33 24.77 -0.80 -3.29
CA ARG A 33 24.27 0.50 -3.79
C ARG A 33 23.08 0.33 -4.74
N LEU A 34 23.09 -0.68 -5.59
CA LEU A 34 21.99 -0.96 -6.51
C LEU A 34 20.76 -1.51 -5.78
N GLU A 35 20.95 -2.38 -4.79
CA GLU A 35 19.88 -2.91 -3.94
C GLU A 35 19.19 -1.79 -3.15
N ASN A 36 19.97 -0.90 -2.53
CA ASN A 36 19.45 0.26 -1.81
C ASN A 36 18.65 1.20 -2.72
N ARG A 37 19.15 1.44 -3.95
CA ARG A 37 18.43 2.25 -4.95
C ARG A 37 17.13 1.58 -5.41
N ARG A 38 17.15 0.26 -5.64
CA ARG A 38 15.96 -0.51 -6.00
C ARG A 38 14.91 -0.45 -4.88
N PHE A 39 15.33 -0.62 -3.63
CA PHE A 39 14.43 -0.54 -2.48
C PHE A 39 13.79 0.85 -2.36
N ALA A 40 14.60 1.91 -2.46
CA ALA A 40 14.12 3.29 -2.41
C ALA A 40 13.14 3.62 -3.55
N LEU A 41 13.43 3.17 -4.79
CA LEU A 41 12.50 3.32 -5.91
C LEU A 41 11.18 2.60 -5.64
N SER A 42 11.23 1.33 -5.20
CA SER A 42 10.03 0.55 -4.91
C SER A 42 9.16 1.17 -3.81
N ALA A 43 9.77 1.71 -2.76
CA ALA A 43 9.04 2.40 -1.69
C ALA A 43 8.36 3.67 -2.22
N SER A 44 9.07 4.47 -3.02
CA SER A 44 8.50 5.69 -3.61
C SER A 44 7.36 5.42 -4.59
N GLU A 45 7.41 4.30 -5.32
CA GLU A 45 6.34 3.87 -6.22
C GLU A 45 5.11 3.40 -5.44
N VAL A 46 5.32 2.66 -4.34
CA VAL A 46 4.24 2.26 -3.41
C VAL A 46 3.57 3.49 -2.81
N ASP A 47 4.33 4.45 -2.29
CA ASP A 47 3.78 5.69 -1.72
C ASP A 47 3.03 6.52 -2.77
N ARG A 48 3.56 6.58 -3.99
CA ARG A 48 2.93 7.28 -5.11
C ARG A 48 1.60 6.64 -5.52
N LEU A 49 1.43 5.33 -5.36
CA LEU A 49 0.17 4.63 -5.66
C LEU A 49 -0.81 4.67 -4.48
N ASN A 50 -0.32 4.62 -3.24
CA ASN A 50 -1.15 4.64 -2.04
C ASN A 50 -1.92 5.96 -1.86
N ARG A 51 -1.29 7.11 -2.14
CA ARG A 51 -1.94 8.41 -1.96
C ARG A 51 -3.17 8.61 -2.89
N PRO A 52 -3.10 8.32 -4.20
CA PRO A 52 -4.28 8.29 -5.06
C PRO A 52 -5.32 7.26 -4.63
N LEU A 53 -4.91 6.09 -4.16
CA LEU A 53 -5.81 5.04 -3.69
C LEU A 53 -6.65 5.51 -2.48
N GLU A 54 -6.00 6.13 -1.49
CA GLU A 54 -6.66 6.71 -0.32
C GLU A 54 -7.66 7.81 -0.74
N ASN A 55 -7.29 8.65 -1.70
CA ASN A 55 -8.20 9.66 -2.25
C ASN A 55 -9.44 9.02 -2.91
N ILE A 56 -9.25 7.97 -3.72
CA ILE A 56 -10.34 7.24 -4.36
C ILE A 56 -11.26 6.60 -3.30
N GLN A 57 -10.70 6.00 -2.24
CA GLN A 57 -11.47 5.41 -1.16
C GLN A 57 -12.33 6.46 -0.43
N ASN A 58 -11.76 7.62 -0.12
CA ASN A 58 -12.49 8.72 0.52
C ASN A 58 -13.64 9.23 -0.35
N ARG A 59 -13.40 9.38 -1.66
CA ARG A 59 -14.43 9.80 -2.61
C ARG A 59 -15.54 8.75 -2.76
N LEU A 60 -15.21 7.48 -2.72
CA LEU A 60 -16.21 6.40 -2.74
C LEU A 60 -17.09 6.41 -1.49
N ALA A 61 -16.51 6.66 -0.31
CA ALA A 61 -17.26 6.81 0.93
C ALA A 61 -18.26 7.98 0.85
N GLU A 62 -17.80 9.16 0.39
CA GLU A 62 -18.66 10.33 0.21
C GLU A 62 -19.83 10.07 -0.76
N ILE A 63 -19.55 9.40 -1.89
CA ILE A 63 -20.59 9.02 -2.87
C ILE A 63 -21.61 8.07 -2.22
N ASN A 64 -21.14 7.11 -1.41
CA ASN A 64 -22.01 6.16 -0.74
C ASN A 64 -22.93 6.85 0.30
N ASP A 65 -22.40 7.80 1.07
CA ASP A 65 -23.19 8.58 2.02
C ASP A 65 -24.26 9.41 1.31
N ARG A 66 -23.89 10.07 0.21
CA ARG A 66 -24.83 10.83 -0.63
C ARG A 66 -25.92 9.93 -1.24
N LEU A 67 -25.60 8.69 -1.60
CA LEU A 67 -26.57 7.72 -2.08
C LEU A 67 -27.57 7.33 -0.98
N MET A 68 -27.10 7.15 0.26
CA MET A 68 -27.97 6.88 1.40
C MET A 68 -28.92 8.05 1.65
N ASP A 69 -28.44 9.29 1.62
CA ASP A 69 -29.28 10.48 1.76
C ASP A 69 -30.37 10.54 0.68
N ILE A 70 -30.01 10.29 -0.58
CA ILE A 70 -30.96 10.25 -1.69
C ILE A 70 -32.01 9.14 -1.47
N GLN A 71 -31.61 7.97 -0.98
CA GLN A 71 -32.54 6.88 -0.68
C GLN A 71 -33.51 7.24 0.45
N ILE A 72 -33.04 7.93 1.49
CA ILE A 72 -33.87 8.42 2.59
C ILE A 72 -34.89 9.44 2.05
N GLN A 73 -34.41 10.44 1.30
CA GLN A 73 -35.29 11.45 0.68
C GLN A 73 -36.34 10.81 -0.24
N LYS A 74 -35.94 9.81 -1.05
CA LYS A 74 -36.88 9.06 -1.90
C LYS A 74 -37.96 8.37 -1.07
N ARG A 75 -37.61 7.73 0.04
CA ARG A 75 -38.58 7.08 0.94
C ARG A 75 -39.52 8.09 1.56
N GLU A 76 -39.02 9.23 2.02
CA GLU A 76 -39.86 10.31 2.57
C GLU A 76 -40.84 10.87 1.54
N ILE A 77 -40.38 11.14 0.32
CA ILE A 77 -41.26 11.62 -0.77
C ILE A 77 -42.31 10.56 -1.09
N THR A 78 -41.91 9.29 -1.23
CA THR A 78 -42.83 8.19 -1.54
C THR A 78 -43.91 8.10 -0.47
N PHE A 79 -43.52 8.17 0.81
CA PHE A 79 -44.46 8.15 1.93
C PHE A 79 -45.42 9.34 1.90
N ARG A 80 -44.94 10.58 1.68
CA ARG A 80 -45.80 11.77 1.58
C ARG A 80 -46.80 11.67 0.43
N VAL A 81 -46.39 11.15 -0.71
CA VAL A 81 -47.28 10.94 -1.87
C VAL A 81 -48.33 9.85 -1.58
N SER A 82 -47.93 8.77 -0.90
CA SER A 82 -48.86 7.70 -0.52
C SER A 82 -49.81 8.07 0.62
N PHE A 83 -49.42 9.02 1.49
CA PHE A 83 -50.16 9.44 2.68
C PHE A 83 -50.21 10.97 2.83
N PRO A 84 -50.93 11.69 1.95
CA PRO A 84 -50.88 13.16 1.88
C PRO A 84 -51.52 13.90 3.07
N ASN A 85 -52.35 13.23 3.87
CA ASN A 85 -53.10 13.85 4.98
C ASN A 85 -52.55 13.48 6.38
N MET A 86 -51.42 12.77 6.48
CA MET A 86 -50.79 12.43 7.77
C MET A 86 -49.84 13.54 8.22
N GLU A 87 -50.38 14.58 8.85
CA GLU A 87 -49.66 15.81 9.19
C GLU A 87 -48.99 15.83 10.58
N LYS A 88 -49.06 14.75 11.38
CA LYS A 88 -48.52 14.77 12.75
C LYS A 88 -47.57 13.61 13.04
N ASP A 89 -46.40 13.94 13.58
CA ASP A 89 -45.33 13.01 13.96
C ASP A 89 -45.80 11.86 14.89
N SER A 90 -46.96 11.99 15.55
CA SER A 90 -47.60 10.94 16.35
C SER A 90 -48.17 9.78 15.52
N GLU A 91 -48.54 9.99 14.26
CA GLU A 91 -49.07 8.94 13.36
C GLU A 91 -47.96 8.26 12.54
N ARG A 92 -46.79 8.92 12.39
CA ARG A 92 -45.64 8.40 11.63
C ARG A 92 -45.07 7.09 12.16
N LYS A 93 -45.12 6.85 13.47
CA LYS A 93 -44.58 5.61 14.09
C LYS A 93 -45.53 4.41 14.00
N SER A 94 -46.80 4.63 13.68
CA SER A 94 -47.82 3.58 13.70
C SER A 94 -47.91 2.77 12.39
N CYS A 95 -47.39 3.27 11.27
CA CYS A 95 -47.62 2.67 9.95
C CYS A 95 -46.52 1.67 9.49
N ILE A 96 -45.49 1.41 10.31
CA ILE A 96 -44.37 0.51 9.94
C ILE A 96 -44.61 -0.96 10.37
N VAL A 97 -45.71 -1.27 11.06
CA VAL A 97 -46.03 -2.66 11.40
C VAL A 97 -47.07 -3.21 10.44
N TRP A 98 -46.81 -4.43 9.99
CA TRP A 98 -47.64 -5.33 9.17
C TRP A 98 -47.33 -5.34 7.67
N LYS A 99 -46.35 -6.18 7.32
CA LYS A 99 -46.59 -7.33 6.44
C LYS A 99 -45.57 -8.43 6.74
N THR A 100 -46.06 -9.49 7.37
CA THR A 100 -45.49 -10.85 7.36
C THR A 100 -45.36 -11.38 5.94
#